data_AF-A0A924V967-F1
#
_entry.id   AF-A0A924V967-F1
#
_cell.length_a   1.000
_cell.length_b   1.000
_cell.length_c   1.000
_cell.angle_alpha   90.00
_cell.angle_beta   90.00
_cell.angle_gamma   90.00
#
_symmetry.space_group_name_H-M   'P 1'
#
loop_
_entity.id
_entity.type
_entity.pdbx_description
1 polymer ?
#
loop_
_entity_poly.entity_id
_entity_poly.type
_entity_poly.pdbx_seq_one_letter_code
_entity_poly.pdbx_strand_id
1 'polypeptide(L)'
;TLYSTVHQFEIATPVNSKHPTSRYSWLDIELKTGRWHQIRRHMNRVAHPVIGDREHGDSHHNRFWRDEMKVDGLCLKAKRIVFTHPIENKILDLVCPASEKWQKLTTLFQT
;
A
#
# COMPACT_ATOMS: atom_id res chain seq x y z
N THR A 1 -12.15 6.69 -3.72
CA THR A 1 -10.70 6.45 -3.60
C THR A 1 -10.14 6.61 -4.98
N LEU A 2 -9.40 7.68 -5.21
CA LEU A 2 -8.63 7.83 -6.45
C LEU A 2 -7.26 7.22 -6.21
N TYR A 3 -6.72 6.55 -7.22
CA TYR A 3 -5.39 5.99 -7.14
C TYR A 3 -4.70 6.08 -8.49
N SER A 4 -3.38 6.17 -8.46
CA SER A 4 -2.52 6.08 -9.63
C SER A 4 -1.41 5.08 -9.34
N THR A 5 -1.06 4.29 -10.36
CA THR A 5 0.04 3.35 -10.26
C THR A 5 1.35 4.10 -10.51
N VAL A 6 2.25 4.05 -9.53
CA VAL A 6 3.57 4.68 -9.61
C VAL A 6 4.59 3.70 -10.18
N HIS A 7 4.59 2.48 -9.65
CA HIS A 7 5.49 1.41 -10.09
C HIS A 7 4.76 0.08 -10.10
N GLN A 8 5.20 -0.82 -10.98
CA GLN A 8 4.78 -2.21 -11.01
C GLN A 8 6.00 -3.10 -11.19
N PHE A 9 5.95 -4.28 -10.60
CA PHE A 9 6.90 -5.33 -10.90
C PHE A 9 6.21 -6.68 -10.88
N GLU A 10 6.84 -7.64 -11.54
CA GLU A 10 6.40 -9.02 -11.63
C GLU A 10 7.54 -9.94 -11.20
N ILE A 11 7.23 -10.95 -10.40
CA ILE A 11 8.17 -11.99 -10.00
C ILE A 11 7.78 -13.30 -10.64
N ALA A 12 8.79 -14.08 -11.03
CA ALA A 12 8.61 -15.42 -11.59
C ALA A 12 8.06 -16.43 -10.58
N THR A 13 8.00 -16.08 -9.29
CA THR A 13 7.50 -16.97 -8.24
C THR A 13 5.96 -17.02 -8.26
N PRO A 14 5.36 -18.22 -8.38
CA PRO A 14 3.93 -18.41 -8.24
C PRO A 14 3.56 -18.40 -6.75
N VAL A 15 3.12 -17.25 -6.24
CA VAL A 15 2.73 -17.12 -4.82
C VAL A 15 1.39 -17.79 -4.54
N ASN A 16 0.54 -17.90 -5.56
CA ASN A 16 -0.65 -18.72 -5.53
C ASN A 16 -0.57 -19.80 -6.63
N SER A 17 -1.33 -20.89 -6.46
CA SER A 17 -1.38 -21.98 -7.46
C SER A 17 -2.17 -21.62 -8.72
N LYS A 18 -2.74 -20.41 -8.79
CA LYS A 18 -3.60 -19.98 -9.90
C LYS A 18 -2.82 -19.35 -11.06
N HIS A 19 -1.64 -18.79 -10.78
CA HIS A 19 -0.85 -18.05 -11.77
C HIS A 19 0.63 -18.47 -11.70
N PRO A 20 1.32 -18.55 -12.86
CA PRO A 20 2.73 -18.95 -12.91
C PRO A 20 3.66 -17.86 -12.33
N THR A 21 3.21 -16.61 -12.30
CA THR A 21 3.95 -15.44 -11.83
C THR A 21 3.09 -14.61 -10.89
N SER A 22 3.71 -13.68 -10.17
CA SER A 22 3.00 -12.79 -9.24
C SER A 22 3.33 -11.33 -9.50
N ARG A 23 2.30 -10.48 -9.57
CA ARG A 23 2.42 -9.04 -9.87
C ARG A 23 2.10 -8.20 -8.65
N TYR A 24 2.83 -7.10 -8.50
CA TYR A 24 2.62 -6.14 -7.43
C TYR A 24 2.64 -4.72 -7.97
N SER A 25 1.97 -3.80 -7.28
CA SER A 25 1.85 -2.41 -7.70
C SER A 25 2.01 -1.48 -6.51
N TRP A 26 2.83 -0.45 -6.69
CA TRP A 26 2.93 0.68 -5.78
C TRP A 26 1.93 1.74 -6.22
N LEU A 27 0.99 2.06 -5.34
CA LEU A 27 -0.06 3.01 -5.64
C LEU A 27 0.14 4.30 -4.83
N ASP A 28 -0.07 5.44 -5.46
CA ASP A 28 -0.40 6.67 -4.74
C ASP A 28 -1.93 6.78 -4.66
N ILE A 29 -2.44 7.18 -3.49
CA ILE A 29 -3.88 7.11 -3.19
C ILE A 29 -4.35 8.43 -2.59
N GLU A 30 -5.40 8.98 -3.20
CA GLU A 30 -6.10 10.16 -2.69
C GLU A 30 -7.48 9.78 -2.13
N LEU A 31 -7.71 10.15 -0.88
CA LEU A 31 -8.98 9.94 -0.18
C LEU A 31 -9.89 11.15 -0.36
N LYS A 32 -11.03 10.95 -1.02
CA LYS A 32 -12.15 11.93 -1.07
C LYS A 32 -13.10 11.81 0.12
N THR A 33 -13.09 10.66 0.79
CA THR A 33 -13.91 10.34 1.98
C THR A 33 -13.09 9.46 2.92
N GLY A 34 -13.44 9.43 4.21
CA GLY A 34 -12.71 8.70 5.26
C GLY A 34 -13.47 7.53 5.88
N ARG A 35 -14.19 6.71 5.09
CA ARG A 35 -14.94 5.57 5.65
C ARG A 35 -13.99 4.52 6.25
N TRP A 36 -14.47 3.78 7.25
CA TRP A 36 -13.70 2.73 7.89
C TRP A 36 -13.20 1.68 6.87
N HIS A 37 -11.89 1.37 6.93
CA HIS A 37 -11.19 0.45 6.02
C HIS A 37 -11.38 0.73 4.52
N GLN A 38 -11.69 1.97 4.13
CA GLN A 38 -12.11 2.31 2.76
C GLN A 38 -11.09 1.88 1.69
N ILE A 39 -9.80 2.20 1.84
CA ILE A 39 -8.76 1.80 0.88
C ILE A 39 -8.69 0.28 0.77
N ARG A 40 -8.55 -0.40 1.92
CA ARG A 40 -8.43 -1.85 2.05
C ARG A 40 -9.57 -2.58 1.33
N ARG A 41 -10.82 -2.17 1.59
CA ARG A 41 -12.01 -2.76 0.95
C ARG A 41 -12.11 -2.46 -0.54
N HIS A 42 -11.83 -1.22 -0.95
CA HIS A 42 -11.92 -0.84 -2.36
C HIS A 42 -10.87 -1.58 -3.21
N MET A 43 -9.63 -1.67 -2.70
CA MET A 43 -8.53 -2.35 -3.36
C MET A 43 -8.78 -3.87 -3.47
N ASN A 44 -9.30 -4.50 -2.40
CA ASN A 44 -9.75 -5.89 -2.47
C ASN A 44 -10.88 -6.10 -3.49
N ARG A 45 -11.88 -5.20 -3.54
CA ARG A 45 -13.01 -5.31 -4.48
C ARG A 45 -12.60 -5.30 -5.96
N VAL A 46 -11.50 -4.62 -6.29
CA VAL A 46 -10.93 -4.60 -7.65
C VAL A 46 -9.85 -5.66 -7.86
N ALA A 47 -9.81 -6.70 -7.01
CA ALA A 47 -8.84 -7.79 -7.05
C ALA A 47 -7.36 -7.37 -6.88
N HIS A 48 -7.11 -6.24 -6.21
CA HIS A 48 -5.77 -5.76 -5.86
C HIS A 48 -5.65 -5.55 -4.34
N PRO A 49 -5.85 -6.58 -3.50
CA PRO A 49 -5.82 -6.42 -2.05
C PRO A 49 -4.49 -5.83 -1.55
N VAL A 50 -4.56 -5.07 -0.45
CA VAL A 50 -3.38 -4.48 0.18
C VAL A 50 -2.55 -5.57 0.87
N ILE A 51 -1.24 -5.59 0.60
CA ILE A 51 -0.32 -6.52 1.24
C ILE A 51 -0.25 -6.27 2.76
N GLY A 52 -0.26 -7.36 3.53
CA GLY A 52 -0.25 -7.35 4.99
C GLY A 52 -1.61 -7.06 5.62
N ASP A 53 -2.69 -6.98 4.82
CA ASP A 53 -4.05 -6.85 5.33
C ASP A 53 -4.60 -8.21 5.78
N ARG A 54 -4.88 -8.35 7.07
CA ARG A 54 -5.35 -9.62 7.65
C ARG A 54 -6.84 -9.91 7.38
N GLU A 55 -7.65 -8.89 7.13
CA GLU A 55 -9.11 -9.04 7.03
C GLU A 55 -9.60 -9.02 5.58
N HIS A 56 -8.96 -8.23 4.73
CA HIS A 56 -9.35 -8.02 3.33
C HIS A 56 -8.22 -8.36 2.35
N GLY A 57 -7.10 -8.90 2.83
CA GLY A 57 -5.95 -9.27 2.02
C GLY A 57 -5.98 -10.71 1.53
N ASP A 58 -4.98 -11.08 0.72
CA ASP A 58 -4.73 -12.46 0.33
C ASP A 58 -3.68 -13.10 1.27
N SER A 59 -4.04 -14.23 1.90
CA SER A 59 -3.21 -14.89 2.89
C SER A 59 -1.91 -15.48 2.34
N HIS A 60 -1.88 -15.91 1.07
CA HIS A 60 -0.68 -16.44 0.42
C HIS A 60 0.30 -15.30 0.14
N HIS A 61 -0.18 -14.19 -0.42
CA HIS A 61 0.65 -13.01 -0.65
C HIS A 61 1.14 -12.40 0.66
N ASN A 62 0.29 -12.32 1.69
CA ASN A 62 0.71 -11.84 3.01
C ASN A 62 1.81 -12.71 3.63
N ARG A 63 1.70 -14.04 3.50
CA ARG A 63 2.71 -14.99 3.98
C ARG A 63 4.02 -14.82 3.23
N PHE A 64 3.96 -14.80 1.89
CA PHE A 64 5.12 -14.60 1.03
C PHE A 64 5.86 -13.29 1.34
N TRP A 65 5.14 -12.17 1.47
CA TRP A 65 5.77 -10.87 1.77
C TRP A 65 6.43 -10.84 3.15
N ARG A 66 5.82 -11.47 4.14
CA ARG A 66 6.42 -11.57 5.48
C ARG A 66 7.64 -12.49 5.49
N ASP A 67 7.50 -13.68 4.91
CA ASP A 67 8.46 -14.76 5.10
C ASP A 67 9.63 -14.67 4.09
N GLU A 68 9.37 -14.32 2.83
CA GLU A 68 10.39 -14.21 1.77
C GLU A 68 10.89 -12.77 1.60
N MET A 69 9.97 -11.81 1.43
CA MET A 69 10.36 -10.40 1.21
C MET A 69 10.80 -9.70 2.51
N LYS A 70 10.60 -10.35 3.67
CA LYS A 70 10.87 -9.81 5.01
C LYS A 70 10.23 -8.43 5.22
N VAL A 71 8.97 -8.30 4.82
CA VAL A 71 8.13 -7.11 5.04
C VAL A 71 6.86 -7.57 5.73
N ASP A 72 6.75 -7.27 7.03
CA ASP A 72 5.58 -7.62 7.82
C ASP A 72 4.63 -6.43 8.02
N GLY A 73 3.36 -6.76 8.27
CA GLY A 73 2.29 -5.82 8.57
C GLY A 73 1.76 -5.07 7.36
N LEU A 74 0.70 -4.31 7.59
CA LEU A 74 -0.04 -3.60 6.54
C LEU A 74 0.87 -2.64 5.74
N CYS A 75 0.90 -2.81 4.42
CA CYS A 75 1.62 -1.95 3.48
C CYS A 75 0.73 -0.79 3.03
N LEU A 76 0.29 0.01 4.01
CA LEU A 76 -0.49 1.22 3.81
C LEU A 76 -0.02 2.28 4.80
N LYS A 77 0.31 3.48 4.31
CA LYS A 77 0.64 4.63 5.17
C LYS A 77 -0.08 5.88 4.70
N ALA A 78 -0.37 6.77 5.65
CA ALA A 78 -0.68 8.15 5.34
C ALA A 78 0.64 8.87 5.01
N LYS A 79 0.90 9.14 3.73
CA LYS A 79 2.14 9.79 3.27
C LYS A 79 2.14 11.30 3.54
N ARG A 80 0.99 11.96 3.35
CA ARG A 80 0.83 13.41 3.43
C ARG A 80 -0.57 13.74 3.91
N ILE A 81 -0.70 14.78 4.73
CA ILE A 81 -1.98 15.38 5.08
C ILE A 81 -1.88 16.90 4.90
N VAL A 82 -2.88 17.48 4.24
CA VAL A 82 -2.97 18.91 4.00
C VAL A 82 -4.29 19.41 4.56
N PHE A 83 -4.25 20.42 5.43
CA PHE A 83 -5.45 21.00 6.02
C PHE A 83 -5.19 22.44 6.49
N THR A 84 -6.26 23.20 6.67
CA THR A 84 -6.18 24.56 7.23
C THR A 84 -6.07 24.47 8.75
N HIS A 85 -5.05 25.10 9.34
CA HIS A 85 -4.90 25.20 10.79
C HIS A 85 -6.14 25.89 11.40
N PRO A 86 -6.80 25.30 12.41
CA PRO A 86 -8.10 25.79 12.90
C PRO A 86 -8.06 27.17 13.56
N ILE A 87 -6.91 27.54 14.13
CA ILE A 87 -6.70 28.85 14.79
C ILE A 87 -6.02 29.86 13.86
N GLU A 88 -4.85 29.51 13.31
CA GLU A 88 -4.06 30.43 12.48
C GLU A 88 -4.59 30.65 11.04
N ASN A 89 -5.54 29.84 10.57
CA ASN A 89 -6.02 29.84 9.17
C ASN A 89 -4.93 29.69 8.09
N LYS A 90 -3.75 29.19 8.46
CA LYS A 90 -2.66 28.86 7.53
C LYS A 90 -2.83 27.44 7.00
N ILE A 91 -2.41 27.21 5.76
CA ILE A 91 -2.34 25.86 5.21
C ILE A 91 -1.18 25.12 5.88
N LEU A 92 -1.49 24.00 6.53
CA LEU A 92 -0.50 23.04 6.98
C LEU A 92 -0.37 21.92 5.96
N ASP A 93 0.86 21.63 5.58
CA ASP A 93 1.23 20.52 4.71
C ASP A 93 2.23 19.63 5.45
N LEU A 94 1.74 18.51 6.00
CA LEU A 94 2.53 17.61 6.81
C LEU A 94 2.85 16.35 5.99
N VAL A 95 4.13 16.01 5.91
CA VAL A 95 4.62 14.80 5.24
C VAL A 95 5.16 13.82 6.27
N CYS A 96 4.72 12.57 6.18
CA CYS A 96 5.20 11.50 7.04
C CYS A 96 6.63 11.11 6.63
N PRO A 97 7.62 11.17 7.54
CA PRO A 97 8.99 10.78 7.22
C PRO A 97 9.06 9.29 6.83
N ALA A 98 10.05 8.94 6.03
CA ALA A 98 10.23 7.57 5.58
C ALA A 98 10.80 6.71 6.71
N SER A 99 10.02 5.75 7.23
CA SER A 99 10.53 4.71 8.12
C SER A 99 11.30 3.64 7.35
N GLU A 100 12.09 2.84 8.07
CA GLU A 100 12.93 1.75 7.51
C GLU A 100 12.14 0.82 6.60
N LYS A 101 10.92 0.40 7.01
CA LYS A 101 10.02 -0.42 6.19
C LYS A 101 9.75 0.23 4.83
N TRP A 102 9.45 1.53 4.81
CA TRP A 102 9.11 2.23 3.58
C TRP A 102 10.32 2.55 2.72
N GLN A 103 11.50 2.73 3.32
CA GLN A 103 12.75 2.85 2.57
C GLN A 103 13.04 1.53 1.83
N LYS A 104 12.99 0.39 2.55
CA LYS A 104 13.15 -0.94 1.95
C LYS A 104 12.15 -1.19 0.82
N LEU A 105 10.88 -0.88 1.04
CA LEU A 105 9.85 -1.00 0.01
C LEU A 105 10.15 -0.14 -1.21
N THR A 106 10.65 1.09 -1.01
CA THR A 106 11.00 2.00 -2.10
C THR A 106 12.13 1.42 -2.95
N THR A 107 13.20 0.91 -2.33
CA THR A 107 14.30 0.25 -3.04
C THR A 107 13.82 -0.96 -3.84
N LEU A 108 12.92 -1.75 -3.25
CA LEU A 108 12.39 -2.97 -3.88
C LEU A 108 11.57 -2.68 -5.15
N PHE A 109 10.85 -1.56 -5.19
CA PHE A 109 10.07 -1.15 -6.37
C PHE A 109 10.86 -0.29 -7.37
N GLN A 110 12.09 0.11 -7.04
CA GLN A 110 13.00 0.85 -7.93
C GLN A 110 13.98 -0.08 -8.67
N THR A 111 14.04 -1.36 -8.32
CA THR A 111 14.85 -2.39 -8.99
C THR A 111 14.05 -3.01 -10.13
#